data_AF-A0A9E2S763-F1
#
_entry.id   AF-A0A9E2S763-F1
#
_cell.length_a   1.000
_cell.length_b   1.000
_cell.length_c   1.000
_cell.angle_alpha   90.00
_cell.angle_beta   90.00
_cell.angle_gamma   90.00
#
_symmetry.space_group_name_H-M   'P 1'
#
loop_
_entity.id
_entity.type
_entity.pdbx_description
1 polymer ?
#
loop_
_entity_poly.entity_id
_entity_poly.type
_entity_poly.pdbx_seq_one_letter_code
_entity_poly.pdbx_strand_id
1 'polypeptide(L)'
;MSYIIYSNITSKDFDQLYERIALLRQPFELGLSGNKYKLTTKYLADILGLDFTCKDGRYHGNIGFLFNDTPGLYTFTFYITKSFDENKRRHFKKIQIVEHVDLEFIENNYESLLNDALKVYSSLKDEDLDTIIKL
;
A
#
# COMPACT_ATOMS: atom_id res chain seq x y z
N MET A 1 -25.11 3.34 -2.37
CA MET A 1 -24.58 2.31 -1.47
C MET A 1 -23.24 1.91 -2.02
N SER A 2 -22.16 2.16 -1.27
CA SER A 2 -20.81 1.70 -1.62
C SER A 2 -20.79 0.18 -1.61
N TYR A 3 -20.16 -0.44 -2.61
CA TYR A 3 -20.02 -1.89 -2.67
C TYR A 3 -18.91 -2.31 -1.71
N ILE A 4 -19.25 -3.05 -0.65
CA ILE A 4 -18.30 -3.45 0.38
C ILE A 4 -17.76 -4.83 0.03
N ILE A 5 -16.46 -4.91 -0.23
CA ILE A 5 -15.75 -6.17 -0.53
C ILE A 5 -15.29 -6.92 0.73
N TYR A 6 -15.43 -6.28 1.89
CA TYR A 6 -14.93 -6.75 3.18
C TYR A 6 -16.02 -7.51 3.95
N SER A 7 -15.68 -8.70 4.44
CA SER A 7 -16.63 -9.61 5.08
C SER A 7 -16.78 -9.36 6.59
N ASN A 8 -15.78 -8.74 7.22
CA ASN A 8 -15.69 -8.61 8.68
C ASN A 8 -15.86 -7.18 9.18
N ILE A 9 -16.44 -6.30 8.38
CA ILE A 9 -16.68 -4.90 8.73
C ILE A 9 -18.09 -4.48 8.34
N THR A 10 -18.76 -3.67 9.16
CA THR A 10 -20.08 -3.15 8.82
C THR A 10 -19.97 -1.99 7.83
N SER A 11 -21.05 -1.67 7.12
CA SER A 11 -21.06 -0.48 6.23
C SER A 11 -20.74 0.81 6.97
N LYS A 12 -21.22 0.94 8.20
CA LYS A 12 -20.95 2.11 9.04
C LYS A 12 -19.46 2.22 9.38
N ASP A 13 -18.84 1.11 9.78
CA ASP A 13 -17.41 1.11 10.11
C ASP A 13 -16.56 1.35 8.86
N PHE A 14 -16.97 0.80 7.71
CA PHE A 14 -16.33 1.07 6.42
C PHE A 14 -16.34 2.57 6.12
N ASP A 15 -17.50 3.22 6.17
CA ASP A 15 -17.62 4.66 5.87
C ASP A 15 -16.75 5.50 6.82
N GLN A 16 -16.73 5.15 8.12
CA GLN A 16 -15.90 5.83 9.12
C GLN A 16 -14.39 5.67 8.88
N LEU A 17 -13.93 4.45 8.59
CA LEU A 17 -12.53 4.21 8.27
C LEU A 17 -12.15 4.89 6.94
N TYR A 18 -13.04 4.84 5.95
CA TYR A 18 -12.83 5.45 4.65
C TYR A 18 -12.63 6.97 4.77
N GLU A 19 -13.47 7.66 5.54
CA GLU A 19 -13.32 9.10 5.80
C GLU A 19 -11.99 9.43 6.48
N ARG A 20 -11.57 8.64 7.48
CA ARG A 20 -10.27 8.84 8.15
C ARG A 20 -9.10 8.60 7.20
N ILE A 21 -9.14 7.55 6.39
CA ILE A 21 -8.12 7.24 5.40
C ILE A 21 -8.01 8.35 4.35
N ALA A 22 -9.12 8.96 3.95
CA ALA A 22 -9.12 10.08 3.01
C ALA A 22 -8.31 11.29 3.54
N LEU A 23 -8.29 11.52 4.86
CA LEU A 23 -7.49 12.57 5.49
C LEU A 23 -5.98 12.30 5.40
N LEU A 24 -5.57 11.02 5.33
CA LEU A 24 -4.17 10.63 5.18
C LEU A 24 -3.64 10.77 3.76
N ARG A 25 -4.51 10.95 2.77
CA ARG A 25 -4.11 11.02 1.37
C ARG A 25 -3.09 12.14 1.11
N GLN A 26 -3.41 13.36 1.53
CA GLN A 26 -2.56 14.52 1.27
C GLN A 26 -1.19 14.42 1.96
N PRO A 27 -1.10 14.05 3.27
CA PRO A 27 0.20 13.80 3.91
C PRO A 27 1.06 12.77 3.16
N PHE A 28 0.47 11.66 2.73
CA PHE A 28 1.19 10.64 1.96
C PHE A 28 1.63 11.15 0.58
N GLU A 29 0.74 11.84 -0.15
CA GLU A 29 1.06 12.45 -1.45
C GLU A 29 2.24 13.42 -1.33
N LEU A 30 2.28 14.24 -0.28
CA LEU A 30 3.37 15.17 -0.02
C LEU A 30 4.68 14.43 0.32
N GLY A 31 4.64 13.45 1.24
CA GLY A 31 5.81 12.67 1.62
C GLY A 31 6.41 11.85 0.48
N LEU A 32 5.58 11.48 -0.51
CA LEU A 32 5.98 10.69 -1.67
C LEU A 32 6.28 11.51 -2.93
N SER A 33 5.94 12.81 -2.95
CA SER A 33 6.03 13.70 -4.12
C SER A 33 7.44 13.76 -4.74
N GLY A 34 8.49 13.74 -3.91
CA GLY A 34 9.89 13.73 -4.35
C GLY A 34 10.33 12.45 -5.06
N ASN A 35 9.58 11.35 -4.89
CA ASN A 35 9.95 10.01 -5.36
C ASN A 35 9.10 9.54 -6.56
N LYS A 36 8.37 10.45 -7.22
CA LYS A 36 7.53 10.18 -8.41
C LYS A 36 6.40 9.16 -8.19
N TYR A 37 6.05 8.89 -6.94
CA TYR A 37 4.91 8.06 -6.59
C TYR A 37 3.60 8.83 -6.84
N LYS A 38 2.59 8.13 -7.33
CA LYS A 38 1.27 8.68 -7.63
C LYS A 38 0.20 7.76 -7.06
N LEU A 39 -0.85 8.34 -6.49
CA LEU A 39 -1.95 7.55 -5.95
C LEU A 39 -2.60 6.70 -7.07
N THR A 40 -2.78 5.43 -6.79
CA THR A 40 -3.46 4.49 -7.68
C THR A 40 -4.95 4.79 -7.66
N THR A 41 -5.47 5.34 -8.75
CA THR A 41 -6.90 5.70 -8.86
C THR A 41 -7.84 4.52 -9.09
N LYS A 42 -7.29 3.34 -9.42
CA LYS A 42 -8.07 2.16 -9.81
C LYS A 42 -8.91 1.53 -8.70
N TYR A 43 -8.70 1.94 -7.44
CA TYR A 43 -9.23 1.23 -6.28
C TYR A 43 -9.89 2.13 -5.24
N LEU A 44 -10.02 3.43 -5.51
CA LEU A 44 -10.35 4.40 -4.48
C LEU A 44 -11.78 4.28 -3.94
N ALA A 45 -12.73 3.67 -4.64
CA ALA A 45 -14.12 3.61 -4.15
C ALA A 45 -14.40 2.41 -3.21
N ASP A 46 -13.69 1.30 -3.39
CA ASP A 46 -14.07 0.02 -2.78
C ASP A 46 -12.99 -0.55 -1.83
N ILE A 47 -11.85 0.13 -1.68
CA ILE A 47 -10.73 -0.34 -0.86
C ILE A 47 -10.48 0.60 0.32
N LEU A 48 -10.36 0.01 1.51
CA LEU A 48 -9.88 0.67 2.73
C LEU A 48 -8.35 0.65 2.74
N GLY A 49 -7.75 1.68 2.16
CA GLY A 49 -6.31 1.87 2.14
C GLY A 49 -5.87 2.91 1.13
N LEU A 50 -4.57 3.18 1.12
CA LEU A 50 -3.92 4.01 0.10
C LEU A 50 -2.84 3.17 -0.58
N ASP A 51 -2.81 3.19 -1.90
CA ASP A 51 -1.79 2.54 -2.71
C ASP A 51 -1.20 3.57 -3.69
N PHE A 52 0.10 3.77 -3.64
CA PHE A 52 0.83 4.70 -4.48
C PHE A 52 1.77 3.92 -5.38
N THR A 53 1.73 4.19 -6.68
CA THR A 53 2.60 3.54 -7.68
C THR A 53 3.68 4.48 -8.17
N CYS A 54 4.87 3.92 -8.41
CA CYS A 54 5.95 4.59 -9.12
C CYS A 54 6.46 3.72 -10.27
N LYS A 55 7.06 4.37 -11.27
CA LYS A 55 7.86 3.72 -12.30
C LYS A 55 9.26 4.31 -12.25
N ASP A 56 10.25 3.47 -11.95
CA ASP A 56 11.65 3.85 -11.84
C ASP A 56 12.49 3.00 -12.81
N GLY A 57 12.77 3.57 -13.98
CA GLY A 57 13.41 2.85 -15.08
C GLY A 57 12.61 1.61 -15.52
N ARG A 58 13.19 0.42 -15.35
CA ARG A 58 12.54 -0.86 -15.63
C ARG A 58 11.64 -1.37 -14.48
N TYR A 59 11.74 -0.77 -13.30
CA TYR A 59 11.00 -1.22 -12.13
C TYR A 59 9.65 -0.52 -12.01
N HIS A 60 8.70 -1.28 -11.48
CA HIS A 60 7.40 -0.83 -11.01
C HIS A 60 7.35 -1.05 -9.50
N GLY A 61 7.00 -0.01 -8.74
CA GLY A 61 6.91 -0.10 -7.28
C GLY A 61 5.58 0.40 -6.76
N ASN A 62 5.16 -0.14 -5.62
CA ASN A 62 4.00 0.34 -4.88
C ASN A 62 4.35 0.59 -3.42
N ILE A 63 3.97 1.72 -2.85
CA ILE A 63 3.97 1.99 -1.40
C ILE A 63 2.54 2.20 -0.97
N GLY A 64 2.13 1.58 0.13
CA GLY A 64 0.78 1.79 0.61
C GLY A 64 0.47 1.07 1.90
N PHE A 65 -0.80 1.17 2.30
CA PHE A 65 -1.35 0.33 3.35
C PHE A 65 -2.76 -0.11 2.97
N LEU A 66 -3.15 -1.29 3.45
CA LEU A 66 -4.45 -1.90 3.17
C LEU A 66 -5.04 -2.49 4.45
N PHE A 67 -6.36 -2.42 4.56
CA PHE A 67 -7.13 -3.07 5.62
C PHE A 67 -6.99 -4.58 5.54
N ASN A 68 -6.79 -5.20 6.70
CA ASN A 68 -6.79 -6.64 6.88
C ASN A 68 -8.20 -7.09 7.25
N ASP A 69 -8.87 -7.85 6.38
CA ASP A 69 -10.23 -8.38 6.60
C ASP A 69 -10.22 -9.55 7.59
N THR A 70 -9.82 -9.27 8.83
CA THR A 70 -9.69 -10.25 9.92
C THR A 70 -10.88 -10.12 10.87
N PRO A 71 -11.55 -11.21 11.25
CA PRO A 71 -12.69 -11.17 12.17
C PRO A 71 -12.37 -10.45 13.48
N GLY A 72 -13.17 -9.43 13.81
CA GLY A 72 -13.11 -8.73 15.10
C GLY A 72 -11.93 -7.78 15.29
N LEU A 73 -11.12 -7.52 14.26
CA LEU A 73 -9.95 -6.65 14.35
C LEU A 73 -9.90 -5.65 13.18
N TYR A 74 -9.89 -4.35 13.49
CA TYR A 74 -9.68 -3.29 12.50
C TYR A 74 -8.18 -2.99 12.37
N THR A 75 -7.48 -3.85 11.62
CA THR A 75 -6.03 -3.69 11.44
C THR A 75 -5.66 -3.46 9.99
N PHE A 76 -4.46 -2.92 9.79
CA PHE A 76 -3.90 -2.55 8.50
C PHE A 76 -2.50 -3.13 8.36
N THR A 77 -2.08 -3.26 7.12
CA THR A 77 -0.74 -3.70 6.74
C THR A 77 -0.13 -2.64 5.84
N PHE A 78 1.01 -2.08 6.26
CA PHE A 78 1.79 -1.16 5.45
C PHE A 78 2.84 -1.94 4.66
N TYR A 79 2.96 -1.69 3.37
CA TYR A 79 3.81 -2.46 2.48
C TYR A 79 4.56 -1.61 1.46
N ILE A 80 5.60 -2.24 0.91
CA ILE A 80 6.29 -1.84 -0.30
C ILE A 80 6.30 -3.03 -1.28
N THR A 81 6.16 -2.76 -2.57
CA THR A 81 6.48 -3.72 -3.63
C THR A 81 7.51 -3.17 -4.59
N LYS A 82 8.29 -4.07 -5.18
CA LYS A 82 9.15 -3.81 -6.33
C LYS A 82 9.00 -4.94 -7.32
N SER A 83 8.90 -4.61 -8.60
CA SER A 83 8.73 -5.58 -9.67
C SER A 83 9.35 -5.11 -10.97
N PHE A 84 9.67 -6.05 -11.85
CA PHE A 84 9.93 -5.79 -13.27
C PHE A 84 9.38 -6.95 -14.10
N ASP A 85 9.15 -6.69 -15.38
CA ASP A 85 8.65 -7.67 -16.32
C ASP A 85 9.76 -8.06 -17.31
N GLU A 86 10.02 -9.36 -17.45
CA GLU A 86 11.02 -9.92 -18.37
C GLU A 86 10.50 -11.25 -18.95
N ASN A 87 10.64 -11.48 -20.26
CA ASN A 87 10.25 -12.75 -20.90
C ASN A 87 8.82 -13.22 -20.59
N LYS A 88 7.84 -12.29 -20.55
CA LYS A 88 6.44 -12.54 -20.17
C LYS A 88 6.27 -13.08 -18.73
N ARG A 89 7.23 -12.79 -17.86
CA ARG A 89 7.19 -13.10 -16.44
C ARG A 89 7.40 -11.82 -15.66
N ARG A 90 6.63 -11.67 -14.59
CA ARG A 90 6.83 -10.61 -13.60
C ARG A 90 7.66 -11.16 -12.46
N HIS A 91 8.81 -10.55 -12.23
CA HIS A 91 9.63 -10.75 -11.04
C HIS A 91 9.18 -9.70 -10.02
N PHE A 92 8.75 -10.13 -8.84
CA PHE A 92 8.26 -9.21 -7.82
C PHE A 92 8.65 -9.63 -6.41
N LYS A 93 8.68 -8.64 -5.54
CA LYS A 93 8.75 -8.81 -4.09
C LYS A 93 7.78 -7.85 -3.43
N LYS A 94 7.05 -8.36 -2.45
CA LYS A 94 6.24 -7.57 -1.51
C LYS A 94 6.89 -7.70 -0.14
N ILE A 95 7.11 -6.57 0.52
CA ILE A 95 7.62 -6.51 1.88
C ILE A 95 6.60 -5.77 2.72
N GLN A 96 6.24 -6.37 3.84
CA GLN A 96 5.44 -5.74 4.87
C GLN A 96 6.39 -4.95 5.78
N ILE A 97 6.19 -3.64 5.87
CA ILE A 97 6.97 -2.77 6.76
C ILE A 97 6.45 -2.90 8.19
N VAL A 98 5.12 -2.96 8.33
CA VAL A 98 4.43 -3.26 9.58
C VAL A 98 3.11 -3.95 9.27
N GLU A 99 2.67 -4.84 10.16
CA GLU A 99 1.46 -5.63 10.02
C GLU A 99 0.60 -5.56 11.28
N HIS A 100 -0.70 -5.80 11.11
CA HIS A 100 -1.67 -5.90 12.20
C HIS A 100 -1.70 -4.69 13.14
N VAL A 101 -1.52 -3.48 12.57
CA VAL A 101 -1.61 -2.22 13.33
C VAL A 101 -2.96 -1.55 13.11
N ASP A 102 -3.44 -0.81 14.10
CA ASP A 102 -4.64 0.01 13.92
C ASP A 102 -4.35 1.24 13.02
N LEU A 103 -5.41 1.95 12.64
CA LEU A 103 -5.29 3.14 11.79
C LEU A 103 -4.57 4.29 12.53
N GLU A 104 -4.75 4.41 13.84
CA GLU A 104 -4.14 5.46 14.66
C GLU A 104 -2.61 5.33 14.67
N PHE A 105 -2.07 4.12 14.70
CA PHE A 105 -0.66 3.87 14.53
C PHE A 105 -0.15 4.40 13.19
N ILE A 106 -0.87 4.15 12.09
CA ILE A 106 -0.48 4.67 10.76
C ILE A 106 -0.54 6.20 10.75
N GLU A 107 -1.61 6.79 11.29
CA GLU A 107 -1.78 8.24 11.39
C GLU A 107 -0.62 8.90 12.14
N ASN A 108 -0.17 8.30 13.24
CA ASN A 108 0.88 8.85 14.09
C ASN A 108 2.31 8.55 13.57
N ASN A 109 2.49 7.55 12.70
CA ASN A 109 3.82 7.08 12.29
C ASN A 109 4.06 7.15 10.77
N TYR A 110 3.16 7.76 9.98
CA TYR A 110 3.22 7.71 8.51
C TYR A 110 4.56 8.18 7.93
N GLU A 111 5.17 9.24 8.48
CA GLU A 111 6.46 9.75 8.00
C GLU A 111 7.60 8.75 8.19
N SER A 112 7.66 8.09 9.35
CA SER A 112 8.65 7.05 9.61
C SER A 112 8.43 5.86 8.68
N LEU A 113 7.17 5.42 8.55
CA LEU A 113 6.80 4.29 7.68
C LEU A 113 7.18 4.56 6.22
N LEU A 114 6.94 5.77 5.71
CA LEU A 114 7.32 6.18 4.36
C LEU A 114 8.85 6.18 4.18
N ASN A 115 9.58 6.74 5.13
CA ASN A 115 11.04 6.78 5.08
C ASN A 115 11.65 5.37 5.08
N ASP A 116 11.14 4.47 5.91
CA ASP A 116 11.61 3.09 5.98
C ASP A 116 11.24 2.32 4.71
N ALA A 117 10.02 2.49 4.19
CA ALA A 117 9.61 1.90 2.92
C ALA A 117 10.48 2.34 1.74
N LEU A 118 10.81 3.63 1.64
CA LEU A 118 11.68 4.17 0.60
C LEU A 118 13.12 3.64 0.71
N LYS A 119 13.68 3.56 1.93
CA LYS A 119 14.99 2.95 2.17
C LYS A 119 15.00 1.49 1.71
N VAL A 120 14.00 0.71 2.12
CA VAL A 120 13.87 -0.70 1.70
C VAL A 120 13.78 -0.78 0.18
N TYR A 121 12.90 -0.01 -0.47
CA TYR A 121 12.76 -0.01 -1.94
C TYR A 121 14.07 0.25 -2.67
N SER A 122 14.85 1.23 -2.18
CA SER A 122 16.13 1.61 -2.77
C SER A 122 17.20 0.54 -2.61
N SER A 123 17.13 -0.28 -1.56
CA SER A 123 18.09 -1.35 -1.30
C SER A 123 17.83 -2.64 -2.10
N LEU A 124 16.60 -2.84 -2.59
CA LEU A 124 16.22 -4.05 -3.31
C LEU A 124 16.90 -4.14 -4.68
N LYS A 125 17.48 -5.30 -4.96
CA LYS A 125 18.12 -5.66 -6.23
C LYS A 125 17.28 -6.68 -6.99
N ASP A 126 17.72 -7.04 -8.20
CA ASP A 126 17.01 -8.02 -9.03
C ASP A 126 16.95 -9.39 -8.36
N GLU A 127 18.03 -9.80 -7.71
CA GLU A 127 18.14 -11.09 -7.05
C GLU A 127 17.20 -11.22 -5.86
N ASP A 128 16.76 -10.09 -5.30
CA ASP A 128 15.77 -10.06 -4.24
C ASP A 128 14.36 -10.33 -4.75
N LEU A 129 14.08 -10.17 -6.05
CA LEU A 129 12.74 -10.33 -6.65
C LEU A 129 12.47 -11.80 -7.00
N ASP A 130 12.41 -12.60 -5.94
CA ASP A 130 12.31 -14.06 -5.96
C ASP A 130 10.95 -14.62 -6.42
N THR A 131 9.89 -13.80 -6.38
CA THR A 131 8.55 -14.28 -6.73
C THR A 131 8.27 -14.03 -8.21
N ILE A 132 7.90 -15.09 -8.93
CA ILE A 132 7.69 -15.05 -10.39
C ILE A 132 6.21 -15.33 -10.73
N ILE A 133 5.57 -14.40 -11.42
CA ILE A 133 4.20 -14.53 -11.93
C ILE A 133 4.22 -14.59 -13.47
N LYS A 134 3.44 -15.48 -14.07
CA LYS A 134 3.22 -15.51 -15.52
C LYS A 134 2.21 -14.44 -15.93
N LEU A 135 2.55 -13.62 -16.92
CA LEU A 135 1.70 -12.55 -17.47
C LEU A 135 0.81 -13.05 -18.61
#